data_AF-A0A5J4KZN4-F1
#
_entry.id   AF-A0A5J4KZN4-F1
#
_cell.length_a   1.000
_cell.length_b   1.000
_cell.length_c   1.000
_cell.angle_alpha   90.00
_cell.angle_beta   90.00
_cell.angle_gamma   90.00
#
_symmetry.space_group_name_H-M   'P 1'
#
loop_
_entity.id
_entity.type
_entity.pdbx_description
1 polymer ?
#
loop_
_entity_poly.entity_id
_entity_poly.type
_entity_poly.pdbx_seq_one_letter_code
_entity_poly.pdbx_strand_id
1 'polypeptide(L)'
;MENIILIGHGSPKKDANNIELAGRLLHSAIHPNCTRHCVKVAYLQFAEPKISDAIKECVLSGAKRIIIHPYFLSSGMHVTKDIPEIIERAQDMYPDRKFIYTEPLGIHEKLVQVVMERIHAAYGLKPEEIEKRSFEIISEELDLSNVSQEQLPIIKRVIHATADFEFKNTLIFHPDAIKTGIDAIKAGKNILTDVEMVKTGIIKRWLEPYGGSVICNINDESVIKLSKQKGKTRAEIAVEMALKENNNIGIIAIGNAPTALLKVIEIFDSHLHQFTSSPVLVIGVPVGFVKALESKTLLAAQNFPFITNLSRKGGTPVAVAIVNALLKMSKEGV
;
A
#
# COMPACT_ATOMS: atom_id res chain seq x y z
N MET A 1 22.94 3.31 -23.13
CA MET A 1 22.41 2.15 -22.41
C MET A 1 23.33 1.88 -21.24
N GLU A 2 22.77 1.69 -20.06
CA GLU A 2 23.50 1.59 -18.80
C GLU A 2 23.20 0.25 -18.16
N ASN A 3 24.26 -0.45 -17.73
CA ASN A 3 24.15 -1.68 -16.95
C ASN A 3 24.79 -1.47 -15.57
N ILE A 4 24.33 -2.23 -14.58
CA ILE A 4 24.83 -2.21 -13.20
C ILE A 4 25.37 -3.60 -12.88
N ILE A 5 26.55 -3.66 -12.26
CA ILE A 5 27.15 -4.90 -11.73
C ILE A 5 27.25 -4.76 -10.21
N LEU A 6 26.51 -5.59 -9.48
CA LEU A 6 26.65 -5.76 -8.04
C LEU A 6 27.75 -6.77 -7.73
N ILE A 7 28.76 -6.37 -6.97
CA ILE A 7 29.88 -7.24 -6.61
C ILE A 7 29.69 -7.75 -5.19
N GLY A 8 29.57 -9.08 -5.03
CA GLY A 8 29.61 -9.76 -3.74
C GLY A 8 30.99 -10.37 -3.47
N HIS A 9 31.25 -10.74 -2.22
CA HIS A 9 32.50 -11.46 -1.90
C HIS A 9 32.54 -12.83 -2.58
N GLY A 10 31.39 -13.49 -2.62
CA GLY A 10 31.23 -14.89 -2.99
C GLY A 10 31.64 -15.83 -1.86
N SER A 11 30.90 -16.94 -1.76
CA SER A 11 31.09 -17.96 -0.74
C SER A 11 31.16 -19.34 -1.40
N PRO A 12 32.02 -20.25 -0.90
CA PRO A 12 32.04 -21.65 -1.35
C PRO A 12 30.73 -22.38 -1.02
N LYS A 13 29.96 -21.89 -0.04
CA LYS A 13 28.58 -22.33 0.22
C LYS A 13 27.62 -21.60 -0.71
N LYS A 14 26.98 -22.33 -1.63
CA LYS A 14 26.04 -21.77 -2.61
C LYS A 14 24.88 -21.00 -1.97
N ASP A 15 24.30 -21.52 -0.89
CA ASP A 15 23.15 -20.89 -0.20
C ASP A 15 23.50 -19.58 0.53
N ALA A 16 24.78 -19.24 0.64
CA ALA A 16 25.23 -17.96 1.18
C ALA A 16 25.38 -16.87 0.10
N ASN A 17 25.27 -17.22 -1.18
CA ASN A 17 25.39 -16.28 -2.31
C ASN A 17 24.05 -15.60 -2.61
N ASN A 18 23.49 -14.90 -1.62
CA ASN A 18 22.15 -14.31 -1.69
C ASN A 18 22.09 -12.93 -2.37
N ILE A 19 23.21 -12.42 -2.88
CA ILE A 19 23.28 -11.13 -3.57
C ILE A 19 22.47 -11.14 -4.89
N GLU A 20 22.17 -12.31 -5.46
CA GLU A 20 21.25 -12.41 -6.59
C GLU A 20 19.86 -11.82 -6.29
N LEU A 21 19.34 -12.03 -5.08
CA LEU A 21 18.06 -11.46 -4.68
C LEU A 21 18.14 -9.93 -4.62
N ALA A 22 19.23 -9.40 -4.06
CA ALA A 22 19.48 -7.95 -4.04
C ALA A 22 19.56 -7.38 -5.46
N GLY A 23 20.22 -8.07 -6.39
CA GLY A 23 20.28 -7.69 -7.80
C GLY A 23 18.90 -7.64 -8.46
N ARG A 24 18.03 -8.63 -8.20
CA ARG A 24 16.66 -8.65 -8.73
C ARG A 24 15.82 -7.50 -8.17
N LEU A 25 15.86 -7.27 -6.86
CA LEU A 25 15.13 -6.18 -6.21
C LEU A 25 15.60 -4.82 -6.75
N LEU A 26 16.90 -4.64 -6.94
CA LEU A 26 17.47 -3.41 -7.51
C LEU A 26 17.04 -3.20 -8.97
N HIS A 27 17.02 -4.27 -9.78
CA HIS A 27 16.51 -4.21 -11.15
C HIS A 27 15.07 -3.72 -11.19
N SER A 28 14.20 -4.29 -10.36
CA SER A 28 12.79 -3.89 -10.26
C SER A 28 12.62 -2.45 -9.78
N ALA A 29 13.47 -1.97 -8.86
CA ALA A 29 13.37 -0.63 -8.31
C ALA A 29 13.84 0.46 -9.29
N ILE A 30 14.97 0.26 -9.98
CA ILE A 30 15.58 1.30 -10.83
C ILE A 30 15.03 1.24 -12.26
N HIS A 31 14.72 0.05 -12.77
CA HIS A 31 14.32 -0.16 -14.16
C HIS A 31 13.08 -1.05 -14.29
N PRO A 32 11.90 -0.62 -13.79
CA PRO A 32 10.69 -1.43 -13.74
C PRO A 32 10.20 -1.91 -15.12
N ASN A 33 10.55 -1.19 -16.20
CA ASN A 33 10.16 -1.52 -17.58
C ASN A 33 11.27 -2.20 -18.40
N CYS A 34 12.42 -2.53 -17.80
CA CYS A 34 13.53 -3.13 -18.52
C CYS A 34 13.40 -4.65 -18.61
N THR A 35 13.31 -5.17 -19.83
CA THR A 35 13.23 -6.61 -20.14
C THR A 35 14.60 -7.26 -20.39
N ARG A 36 15.69 -6.48 -20.35
CA ARG A 36 17.04 -6.90 -20.79
C ARG A 36 18.00 -7.30 -19.67
N HIS A 37 17.52 -7.51 -18.43
CA HIS A 37 18.37 -7.87 -17.27
C HIS A 37 19.60 -6.96 -17.12
N CYS A 38 19.37 -5.64 -17.01
CA CYS A 38 20.44 -4.63 -16.97
C CYS A 38 21.18 -4.56 -15.62
N VAL A 39 20.68 -5.23 -14.58
CA VAL A 39 21.40 -5.43 -13.32
C VAL A 39 21.94 -6.86 -13.27
N LYS A 40 23.26 -6.97 -13.11
CA LYS A 40 24.00 -8.22 -13.03
C LYS A 40 24.67 -8.36 -11.67
N VAL A 41 25.02 -9.59 -11.33
CA VAL A 41 25.78 -9.92 -10.12
C VAL A 41 27.09 -10.56 -10.53
N ALA A 42 28.17 -10.21 -9.84
CA ALA A 42 29.46 -10.83 -9.97
C ALA A 42 30.09 -11.06 -8.59
N TYR A 43 31.07 -11.95 -8.53
CA TYR A 43 31.74 -12.30 -7.29
C TYR A 43 33.24 -12.07 -7.38
N LEU A 44 33.81 -11.56 -6.28
CA LEU A 44 35.24 -11.35 -6.17
C LEU A 44 35.98 -12.70 -6.05
N GLN A 45 35.48 -13.61 -5.23
CA GLN A 45 36.11 -14.90 -4.93
C GLN A 45 35.08 -16.03 -4.82
N PHE A 46 35.54 -17.28 -4.91
CA PHE A 46 34.79 -18.52 -4.60
C PHE A 46 33.50 -18.84 -5.37
N ALA A 47 32.94 -17.88 -6.10
CA ALA A 47 31.70 -18.03 -6.86
C ALA A 47 31.86 -17.45 -8.27
N GLU A 48 30.91 -17.80 -9.13
CA GLU A 48 30.78 -17.36 -10.51
C GLU A 48 29.44 -16.63 -10.70
N PRO A 49 29.35 -15.66 -11.63
CA PRO A 49 30.41 -15.22 -12.55
C PRO A 49 31.45 -14.29 -11.90
N LYS A 50 32.67 -14.24 -12.45
CA LYS A 50 33.67 -13.22 -12.07
C LYS A 50 33.29 -11.84 -12.57
N ILE A 51 33.91 -10.81 -11.97
CA ILE A 51 33.72 -9.40 -12.36
C ILE A 51 34.05 -9.19 -13.84
N SER A 52 35.14 -9.79 -14.33
CA SER A 52 35.55 -9.73 -15.74
C SER A 52 34.50 -10.31 -16.69
N ASP A 53 33.85 -11.42 -16.31
CA ASP A 53 32.84 -12.08 -17.14
C ASP A 53 31.57 -11.23 -17.22
N ALA A 54 31.14 -10.66 -16.09
CA ALA A 54 30.00 -9.75 -16.05
C ALA A 54 30.26 -8.46 -16.85
N ILE A 55 31.48 -7.92 -16.81
CA ILE A 55 31.88 -6.77 -17.64
C ILE A 55 31.79 -7.14 -19.12
N LYS A 56 32.39 -8.28 -19.53
CA LYS A 56 32.36 -8.75 -20.92
C LYS A 56 30.93 -8.92 -21.42
N GLU A 57 30.05 -9.51 -20.60
CA GLU A 57 28.65 -9.68 -20.95
C GLU A 57 27.93 -8.33 -21.11
N CYS A 58 28.18 -7.36 -20.22
CA CYS A 58 27.67 -6.00 -20.35
C CYS A 58 28.11 -5.34 -21.67
N VAL A 59 29.38 -5.48 -22.04
CA VAL A 59 29.91 -4.93 -23.30
C VAL A 59 29.25 -5.59 -24.51
N LEU A 60 29.11 -6.92 -24.51
CA LEU A 60 28.44 -7.68 -25.58
C LEU A 60 26.96 -7.31 -25.72
N SER A 61 26.30 -6.96 -24.62
CA SER A 61 24.92 -6.46 -24.62
C SER A 61 24.76 -5.02 -25.14
N GLY A 62 25.86 -4.34 -25.49
CA GLY A 62 25.85 -2.99 -26.04
C GLY A 62 25.77 -1.88 -24.98
N ALA A 63 26.09 -2.17 -23.72
CA ALA A 63 26.14 -1.16 -22.67
C ALA A 63 27.23 -0.13 -22.99
N LYS A 64 26.88 1.17 -22.95
CA LYS A 64 27.84 2.28 -23.12
C LYS A 64 28.39 2.76 -21.78
N ARG A 65 27.61 2.59 -20.71
CA ARG A 65 27.98 2.89 -19.32
C ARG A 65 27.79 1.65 -18.47
N ILE A 66 28.77 1.33 -17.64
CA ILE A 66 28.75 0.18 -16.73
C ILE A 66 29.05 0.68 -15.32
N ILE A 67 28.03 0.66 -14.46
CA ILE A 67 28.15 1.03 -13.04
C ILE A 67 28.56 -0.20 -12.26
N ILE A 68 29.59 -0.07 -11.44
CA ILE A 68 30.16 -1.14 -10.64
C ILE A 68 29.97 -0.77 -9.17
N HIS A 69 29.14 -1.55 -8.48
CA HIS A 69 28.77 -1.29 -7.10
C HIS A 69 29.19 -2.43 -6.17
N PRO A 70 30.12 -2.18 -5.23
CA PRO A 70 30.53 -3.15 -4.24
C PRO A 70 29.45 -3.36 -3.15
N TYR A 71 28.90 -4.56 -3.06
CA TYR A 71 27.87 -4.92 -2.07
C TYR A 71 28.54 -5.40 -0.77
N PHE A 72 29.33 -4.53 -0.12
CA PHE A 72 30.07 -4.82 1.11
C PHE A 72 29.75 -3.82 2.21
N LEU A 73 29.59 -4.30 3.45
CA LEU A 73 29.38 -3.45 4.63
C LEU A 73 30.66 -2.78 5.14
N SER A 74 31.84 -3.34 4.81
CA SER A 74 33.14 -2.79 5.21
C SER A 74 34.10 -2.72 4.02
N SER A 75 34.92 -1.67 4.02
CA SER A 75 35.95 -1.43 3.02
C SER A 75 37.23 -2.18 3.39
N GLY A 76 37.27 -3.49 3.20
CA GLY A 76 38.51 -4.28 3.28
C GLY A 76 39.48 -3.94 2.13
N MET A 77 40.75 -4.38 2.22
CA MET A 77 41.77 -4.13 1.17
C MET A 77 41.31 -4.47 -0.25
N HIS A 78 40.51 -5.54 -0.39
CA HIS A 78 39.92 -6.01 -1.64
C HIS A 78 39.00 -5.00 -2.35
N VAL A 79 38.27 -4.18 -1.59
CA VAL A 79 37.36 -3.16 -2.15
C VAL A 79 38.13 -1.91 -2.57
N THR A 80 39.24 -1.62 -1.91
CA THR A 80 40.05 -0.42 -2.17
C THR A 80 41.12 -0.59 -3.24
N LYS A 81 41.47 -1.83 -3.61
CA LYS A 81 42.56 -2.12 -4.57
C LYS A 81 42.15 -3.07 -5.70
N ASP A 82 41.68 -4.27 -5.38
CA ASP A 82 41.49 -5.32 -6.38
C ASP A 82 40.38 -4.99 -7.39
N ILE A 83 39.25 -4.45 -6.94
CA ILE A 83 38.16 -4.05 -7.84
C ILE A 83 38.60 -2.90 -8.76
N PRO A 84 39.19 -1.79 -8.25
CA PRO A 84 39.79 -0.77 -9.10
C PRO A 84 40.76 -1.31 -10.15
N GLU A 85 41.68 -2.21 -9.80
CA GLU A 85 42.62 -2.82 -10.77
C GLU A 85 41.90 -3.60 -11.88
N ILE A 86 40.83 -4.33 -11.55
CA ILE A 86 40.01 -5.03 -12.56
C ILE A 86 39.32 -4.03 -13.48
N ILE A 87 38.85 -2.90 -12.95
CA ILE A 87 38.19 -1.85 -13.72
C ILE A 87 39.18 -1.15 -14.65
N GLU A 88 40.40 -0.86 -14.19
CA GLU A 88 41.46 -0.26 -15.01
C GLU A 88 41.79 -1.16 -16.21
N ARG A 89 42.01 -2.46 -15.97
CA ARG A 89 42.24 -3.44 -17.06
C ARG A 89 41.06 -3.50 -18.03
N ALA A 90 39.83 -3.44 -17.53
CA ALA A 90 38.64 -3.42 -18.37
C ALA A 90 38.52 -2.11 -19.19
N GLN A 91 38.94 -0.98 -18.63
CA GLN A 91 38.97 0.30 -19.33
C GLN A 91 39.98 0.30 -20.48
N ASP A 92 41.14 -0.33 -20.30
CA ASP A 92 42.15 -0.53 -21.37
C ASP A 92 41.62 -1.42 -22.49
N MET A 93 40.90 -2.50 -22.14
CA MET A 93 40.31 -3.42 -23.12
C MET A 93 39.12 -2.83 -23.88
N TYR A 94 38.37 -1.92 -23.25
CA TYR A 94 37.13 -1.37 -23.77
C TYR A 94 37.12 0.17 -23.67
N PRO A 95 37.99 0.88 -24.43
CA PRO A 95 38.17 2.32 -24.30
C PRO A 95 36.91 3.14 -24.65
N ASP A 96 36.05 2.62 -25.52
CA ASP A 96 34.78 3.26 -25.91
C ASP A 96 33.66 3.13 -24.86
N ARG A 97 33.96 2.54 -23.70
CA ARG A 97 33.01 2.29 -22.62
C ARG A 97 33.37 3.14 -21.41
N LYS A 98 32.33 3.62 -20.71
CA LYS A 98 32.49 4.36 -19.46
C LYS A 98 32.22 3.45 -18.27
N PHE A 99 33.23 3.22 -17.44
CA PHE A 99 33.08 2.52 -16.17
C PHE A 99 32.88 3.53 -15.03
N ILE A 100 31.93 3.27 -14.14
CA ILE A 100 31.64 4.13 -12.98
C ILE A 100 31.73 3.26 -11.73
N TYR A 101 32.72 3.52 -10.90
CA TYR A 101 32.86 2.88 -9.59
C TYR A 101 32.15 3.69 -8.52
N THR A 102 31.45 3.01 -7.61
CA THR A 102 30.70 3.65 -6.52
C THR A 102 31.27 3.24 -5.17
N GLU A 103 30.96 4.02 -4.14
CA GLU A 103 31.26 3.60 -2.76
C GLU A 103 30.51 2.31 -2.40
N PRO A 104 31.12 1.44 -1.56
CA PRO A 104 30.42 0.27 -1.05
C PRO A 104 29.22 0.67 -0.18
N LEU A 105 28.32 -0.28 0.10
CA LEU A 105 27.20 -0.06 1.04
C LEU A 105 27.66 0.59 2.36
N GLY A 106 28.79 0.12 2.90
CA GLY A 106 29.46 0.75 4.04
C GLY A 106 28.57 0.86 5.28
N ILE A 107 28.85 1.88 6.09
CA ILE A 107 27.99 2.26 7.22
C ILE A 107 27.06 3.37 6.72
N HIS A 108 25.76 3.11 6.75
CA HIS A 108 24.72 4.04 6.32
C HIS A 108 23.54 3.99 7.30
N GLU A 109 22.87 5.12 7.55
CA GLU A 109 21.73 5.22 8.48
C GLU A 109 20.63 4.17 8.20
N LYS A 110 20.28 3.96 6.93
CA LYS A 110 19.33 2.93 6.50
C LYS A 110 19.76 1.49 6.83
N LEU A 111 21.06 1.20 6.89
CA LEU A 111 21.54 -0.11 7.33
C LEU A 111 21.35 -0.28 8.84
N VAL A 112 21.46 0.80 9.62
CA VAL A 112 21.11 0.78 11.06
C VAL A 112 19.61 0.48 11.23
N GLN A 113 18.74 1.05 10.40
CA GLN A 113 17.30 0.72 10.42
C GLN A 113 17.06 -0.77 10.18
N VAL A 114 17.70 -1.37 9.18
CA VAL A 114 17.61 -2.82 8.92
C VAL A 114 18.10 -3.63 10.12
N VAL A 115 19.20 -3.22 10.78
CA VAL A 115 19.68 -3.88 12.00
C VAL A 115 18.65 -3.77 13.13
N MET A 116 18.06 -2.60 13.32
CA MET A 116 16.99 -2.38 14.31
C MET A 116 15.78 -3.27 14.03
N GLU A 117 15.35 -3.40 12.77
CA GLU A 117 14.26 -4.33 12.40
C GLU A 117 14.57 -5.78 12.79
N ARG A 118 15.80 -6.24 12.57
CA ARG A 118 16.22 -7.61 12.96
C ARG A 118 16.23 -7.81 14.46
N ILE A 119 16.72 -6.82 15.20
CA ILE A 119 16.74 -6.82 16.67
C ILE A 119 15.30 -6.85 17.21
N HIS A 120 14.42 -5.98 16.70
CA HIS A 120 13.01 -5.96 17.07
C HIS A 120 12.29 -7.27 16.76
N ALA A 121 12.57 -7.87 15.59
CA ALA A 121 12.01 -9.18 15.24
C ALA A 121 12.44 -10.29 16.21
N ALA A 122 13.66 -10.20 16.77
CA ALA A 122 14.15 -11.15 17.76
C ALA A 122 13.49 -10.97 19.14
N TYR A 123 13.04 -9.76 19.49
CA TYR A 123 12.42 -9.48 20.79
C TYR A 123 10.97 -9.96 20.92
N GLY A 124 10.34 -10.47 19.85
CA GLY A 124 8.96 -10.95 19.92
C GLY A 124 8.02 -9.88 20.46
N LEU A 125 8.05 -8.69 19.84
CA LEU A 125 7.23 -7.56 20.24
C LEU A 125 5.77 -7.97 20.45
N LYS A 126 5.17 -7.51 21.55
CA LYS A 126 3.72 -7.68 21.75
C LYS A 126 2.99 -6.99 20.59
N PRO A 127 1.82 -7.48 20.15
CA PRO A 127 1.08 -6.89 19.04
C PRO A 127 0.87 -5.36 19.15
N GLU A 128 0.70 -4.86 20.37
CA GLU A 128 0.56 -3.45 20.71
C GLU A 128 1.85 -2.63 20.44
N GLU A 129 3.02 -3.23 20.67
CA GLU A 129 4.33 -2.61 20.46
C GLU A 129 4.69 -2.56 18.97
N ILE A 130 4.27 -3.57 18.19
CA ILE A 130 4.43 -3.59 16.72
C ILE A 130 3.59 -2.51 16.06
N GLU A 131 2.33 -2.37 16.50
CA GLU A 131 1.43 -1.34 15.99
C GLU A 131 1.95 0.07 16.34
N LYS A 132 2.36 0.28 17.60
CA LYS A 132 2.95 1.56 18.02
C LYS A 132 4.20 1.90 17.22
N ARG A 133 5.12 0.94 17.04
CA ARG A 133 6.35 1.16 16.27
C ARG A 133 6.08 1.45 14.81
N SER A 134 5.08 0.77 14.22
CA SER A 134 4.65 1.05 12.84
C SER A 134 4.12 2.47 12.70
N PHE A 135 3.34 2.97 13.67
CA PHE A 135 2.88 4.37 13.67
C PHE A 135 3.99 5.39 13.91
N GLU A 136 5.01 5.05 14.70
CA GLU A 136 6.22 5.88 14.85
C GLU A 136 6.95 6.02 13.51
N ILE A 137 7.24 4.91 12.83
CA ILE A 137 7.88 4.91 11.51
C ILE A 137 7.07 5.74 10.50
N ILE A 138 5.75 5.54 10.45
CA ILE A 138 4.87 6.35 9.58
C ILE A 138 4.98 7.84 9.89
N SER A 139 5.15 8.21 11.16
CA SER A 139 5.26 9.61 11.58
C SER A 139 6.65 10.21 11.30
N GLU A 140 7.70 9.39 11.27
CA GLU A 140 9.07 9.80 10.93
C GLU A 140 9.25 9.97 9.41
N GLU A 141 8.63 9.12 8.60
CA GLU A 141 8.79 9.13 7.13
C GLU A 141 7.84 10.09 6.40
N LEU A 142 6.82 10.62 7.08
CA LEU A 142 5.76 11.39 6.47
C LEU A 142 5.58 12.75 7.15
N ASP A 143 5.77 13.83 6.40
CA ASP A 143 5.37 15.16 6.86
C ASP A 143 3.84 15.21 7.05
N LEU A 144 3.38 15.32 8.28
CA LEU A 144 1.96 15.35 8.64
C LEU A 144 1.50 16.73 9.11
N SER A 145 2.34 17.76 8.98
CA SER A 145 2.07 19.12 9.46
C SER A 145 0.78 19.74 8.89
N ASN A 146 0.42 19.39 7.65
CA ASN A 146 -0.76 19.90 6.95
C ASN A 146 -2.02 19.02 7.12
N VAL A 147 -1.96 17.95 7.92
CA VAL A 147 -3.10 17.06 8.17
C VAL A 147 -3.80 17.47 9.45
N SER A 148 -5.12 17.61 9.41
CA SER A 148 -5.90 17.93 10.62
C SER A 148 -5.81 16.80 11.67
N GLN A 149 -5.86 17.18 12.95
CA GLN A 149 -5.78 16.21 14.06
C GLN A 149 -6.89 15.16 14.01
N GLU A 150 -8.08 15.52 13.52
CA GLU A 150 -9.20 14.58 13.37
C GLU A 150 -8.96 13.56 12.25
N GLN A 151 -8.34 13.96 11.13
CA GLN A 151 -8.06 13.06 10.01
C GLN A 151 -6.86 12.15 10.28
N LEU A 152 -5.93 12.59 11.13
CA LEU A 152 -4.64 11.95 11.35
C LEU A 152 -4.75 10.46 11.77
N PRO A 153 -5.63 10.05 12.71
CA PRO A 153 -5.81 8.64 13.06
C PRO A 153 -6.26 7.79 11.87
N ILE A 154 -7.15 8.32 11.03
CA ILE A 154 -7.68 7.61 9.86
C ILE A 154 -6.59 7.44 8.81
N ILE A 155 -5.87 8.51 8.45
CA ILE A 155 -4.79 8.46 7.45
C ILE A 155 -3.69 7.50 7.91
N LYS A 156 -3.24 7.60 9.16
CA LYS A 156 -2.23 6.68 9.71
C LYS A 156 -2.71 5.23 9.64
N ARG A 157 -3.97 4.96 9.99
CA ARG A 157 -4.55 3.61 9.97
C ARG A 157 -4.61 3.04 8.55
N VAL A 158 -4.94 3.86 7.56
CA VAL A 158 -4.94 3.47 6.15
C VAL A 158 -3.54 3.15 5.68
N ILE A 159 -2.56 4.04 5.91
CA ILE A 159 -1.16 3.82 5.51
C ILE A 159 -0.60 2.55 6.18
N HIS A 160 -0.90 2.32 7.46
CA HIS A 160 -0.51 1.11 8.16
C HIS A 160 -1.09 -0.16 7.51
N ALA A 161 -2.36 -0.13 7.11
CA ALA A 161 -3.03 -1.28 6.50
C ALA A 161 -2.56 -1.57 5.06
N THR A 162 -1.98 -0.57 4.37
CA THR A 162 -1.60 -0.70 2.95
C THR A 162 -0.11 -0.58 2.68
N ALA A 163 0.69 -0.16 3.67
CA ALA A 163 2.09 0.25 3.50
C ALA A 163 2.30 1.27 2.36
N ASP A 164 1.35 2.21 2.21
CA ASP A 164 1.32 3.13 1.07
C ASP A 164 1.08 4.57 1.50
N PHE A 165 2.14 5.37 1.51
CA PHE A 165 2.12 6.77 1.93
C PHE A 165 1.33 7.68 0.99
N GLU A 166 1.02 7.25 -0.25
CA GLU A 166 0.26 8.06 -1.21
C GLU A 166 -1.18 8.34 -0.72
N PHE A 167 -1.71 7.52 0.20
CA PHE A 167 -3.02 7.76 0.80
C PHE A 167 -3.10 9.07 1.60
N LYS A 168 -1.99 9.60 2.11
CA LYS A 168 -1.96 10.94 2.71
C LYS A 168 -2.50 12.00 1.74
N ASN A 169 -2.06 11.94 0.49
CA ASN A 169 -2.34 12.98 -0.50
C ASN A 169 -3.60 12.70 -1.31
N THR A 170 -4.05 11.45 -1.36
CA THR A 170 -5.20 11.06 -2.18
C THR A 170 -6.50 10.94 -1.39
N LEU A 171 -6.47 10.74 -0.07
CA LEU A 171 -7.68 10.70 0.75
C LEU A 171 -8.36 12.08 0.79
N ILE A 172 -9.68 12.07 0.61
CA ILE A 172 -10.55 13.25 0.67
C ILE A 172 -11.65 12.98 1.69
N PHE A 173 -11.88 13.98 2.54
CA PHE A 173 -12.89 13.95 3.58
C PHE A 173 -13.87 15.09 3.34
N HIS A 174 -15.16 14.78 3.35
CA HIS A 174 -16.18 15.81 3.52
C HIS A 174 -15.99 16.48 4.90
N PRO A 175 -16.24 17.80 5.06
CA PRO A 175 -16.07 18.50 6.34
C PRO A 175 -16.76 17.80 7.53
N ASP A 176 -17.98 17.32 7.33
CA ASP A 176 -18.76 16.62 8.37
C ASP A 176 -18.53 15.10 8.45
N ALA A 177 -17.60 14.54 7.67
CA ALA A 177 -17.45 13.09 7.53
C ALA A 177 -17.17 12.38 8.86
N ILE A 178 -16.15 12.85 9.57
CA ILE A 178 -15.64 12.20 10.79
C ILE A 178 -16.69 12.31 11.89
N LYS A 179 -17.24 13.52 12.09
CA LYS A 179 -18.33 13.77 13.03
C LYS A 179 -19.54 12.90 12.76
N THR A 180 -20.01 12.84 11.51
CA THR A 180 -21.16 12.00 11.11
C THR A 180 -20.91 10.52 11.41
N GLY A 181 -19.71 10.02 11.12
CA GLY A 181 -19.34 8.64 11.40
C GLY A 181 -19.35 8.32 12.90
N ILE A 182 -18.76 9.19 13.73
CA ILE A 182 -18.73 9.02 15.19
C ILE A 182 -20.13 9.10 15.79
N ASP A 183 -20.93 10.07 15.36
CA ASP A 183 -22.31 10.25 15.83
C ASP A 183 -23.18 9.05 15.45
N ALA A 184 -23.04 8.52 14.23
CA ALA A 184 -23.73 7.32 13.78
C ALA A 184 -23.37 6.09 14.63
N ILE A 185 -22.07 5.89 14.94
CA ILE A 185 -21.61 4.79 15.80
C ILE A 185 -22.21 4.93 17.20
N LYS A 186 -22.12 6.12 17.81
CA LYS A 186 -22.65 6.39 19.15
C LYS A 186 -24.16 6.25 19.24
N ALA A 187 -24.88 6.53 18.15
CA ALA A 187 -26.32 6.36 18.04
C ALA A 187 -26.76 4.91 17.74
N GLY A 188 -25.85 3.94 17.74
CA GLY A 188 -26.16 2.52 17.49
C GLY A 188 -26.59 2.22 16.06
N LYS A 189 -26.14 3.05 15.10
CA LYS A 189 -26.43 2.82 13.69
C LYS A 189 -25.63 1.64 13.13
N ASN A 190 -26.22 0.96 12.17
CA ASN A 190 -25.61 -0.14 11.45
C ASN A 190 -24.60 0.35 10.42
N ILE A 191 -23.59 -0.49 10.16
CA ILE A 191 -22.60 -0.31 9.11
C ILE A 191 -22.92 -1.28 7.96
N LEU A 192 -23.34 -0.75 6.81
CA LEU A 192 -23.57 -1.53 5.60
C LEU A 192 -22.26 -1.65 4.80
N THR A 193 -21.96 -2.84 4.30
CA THR A 193 -20.75 -3.11 3.50
C THR A 193 -21.09 -3.75 2.15
N ASP A 194 -20.28 -3.49 1.12
CA ASP A 194 -20.51 -4.02 -0.23
C ASP A 194 -20.08 -5.49 -0.39
N VAL A 195 -19.07 -5.94 0.35
CA VAL A 195 -18.52 -7.31 0.27
C VAL A 195 -18.21 -7.88 1.66
N GLU A 196 -18.27 -9.21 1.78
CA GLU A 196 -18.08 -9.91 3.07
C GLU A 196 -16.70 -9.69 3.68
N MET A 197 -15.66 -9.47 2.85
CA MET A 197 -14.32 -9.19 3.36
C MET A 197 -14.27 -7.88 4.16
N VAL A 198 -15.04 -6.85 3.77
CA VAL A 198 -15.11 -5.59 4.51
C VAL A 198 -15.80 -5.84 5.85
N LYS A 199 -16.95 -6.52 5.83
CA LYS A 199 -17.68 -6.92 7.05
C LYS A 199 -16.84 -7.76 8.02
N THR A 200 -15.99 -8.63 7.50
CA THR A 200 -15.12 -9.51 8.30
C THR A 200 -13.98 -8.73 8.96
N GLY A 201 -13.41 -7.74 8.28
CA GLY A 201 -12.29 -6.95 8.81
C GLY A 201 -12.70 -5.89 9.86
N ILE A 202 -13.98 -5.53 9.94
CA ILE A 202 -14.48 -4.55 10.91
C ILE A 202 -14.52 -5.18 12.32
N ILE A 203 -14.01 -4.45 13.33
CA ILE A 203 -13.92 -4.91 14.71
C ILE A 203 -15.28 -4.75 15.42
N LYS A 204 -16.15 -5.74 15.24
CA LYS A 204 -17.56 -5.74 15.73
C LYS A 204 -17.70 -5.48 17.23
N ARG A 205 -16.80 -6.01 18.05
CA ARG A 205 -16.75 -5.78 19.52
C ARG A 205 -16.63 -4.30 19.92
N TRP A 206 -16.22 -3.41 19.02
CA TRP A 206 -16.17 -1.96 19.27
C TRP A 206 -17.48 -1.25 18.90
N LEU A 207 -18.32 -1.88 18.08
CA LEU A 207 -19.63 -1.37 17.66
C LEU A 207 -20.76 -1.90 18.56
N GLU A 208 -20.68 -3.17 18.95
CA GLU A 208 -21.69 -3.87 19.76
C GLU A 208 -22.11 -3.12 21.04
N PRO A 209 -21.22 -2.47 21.81
CA PRO A 209 -21.61 -1.70 23.01
C PRO A 209 -22.56 -0.52 22.72
N TYR A 210 -22.58 -0.02 21.49
CA TYR A 210 -23.50 1.03 21.06
C TYR A 210 -24.81 0.48 20.46
N GLY A 211 -24.93 -0.85 20.29
CA GLY A 211 -26.10 -1.51 19.71
C GLY A 211 -26.11 -1.63 18.18
N GLY A 212 -25.07 -1.16 17.50
CA GLY A 212 -24.94 -1.27 16.05
C GLY A 212 -24.47 -2.66 15.59
N SER A 213 -24.73 -2.98 14.32
CA SER A 213 -24.26 -4.21 13.67
C SER A 213 -23.61 -3.95 12.31
N VAL A 214 -22.80 -4.90 11.83
CA VAL A 214 -22.16 -4.84 10.50
C VAL A 214 -22.86 -5.78 9.53
N ILE A 215 -23.41 -5.23 8.44
CA ILE A 215 -24.32 -5.90 7.52
C ILE A 215 -23.66 -6.05 6.15
N CYS A 216 -23.87 -7.20 5.51
CA CYS A 216 -23.52 -7.45 4.12
C CYS A 216 -24.49 -8.47 3.53
N ASN A 217 -25.18 -8.08 2.46
CA ASN A 217 -26.24 -8.88 1.84
C ASN A 217 -25.82 -9.48 0.50
N ILE A 218 -24.52 -9.39 0.13
CA ILE A 218 -24.04 -9.79 -1.20
C ILE A 218 -24.29 -11.27 -1.54
N ASN A 219 -24.44 -12.11 -0.52
CA ASN A 219 -24.67 -13.55 -0.65
C ASN A 219 -26.12 -13.98 -0.48
N ASP A 220 -27.05 -13.03 -0.27
CA ASP A 220 -28.46 -13.36 -0.10
C ASP A 220 -29.05 -13.92 -1.40
N GLU A 221 -29.85 -14.99 -1.30
CA GLU A 221 -30.43 -15.65 -2.46
C GLU A 221 -31.30 -14.70 -3.31
N SER A 222 -32.03 -13.80 -2.65
CA SER A 222 -32.84 -12.75 -3.28
C SER A 222 -31.98 -11.79 -4.11
N VAL A 223 -30.83 -11.37 -3.58
CA VAL A 223 -29.85 -10.51 -4.26
C VAL A 223 -29.29 -11.22 -5.49
N ILE A 224 -28.88 -12.49 -5.35
CA ILE A 224 -28.33 -13.28 -6.46
C ILE A 224 -29.35 -13.46 -7.58
N LYS A 225 -30.60 -13.75 -7.24
CA LYS A 225 -31.69 -13.91 -8.21
C LYS A 225 -31.99 -12.59 -8.92
N LEU A 226 -32.14 -11.51 -8.16
CA LEU A 226 -32.48 -10.19 -8.70
C LEU A 226 -31.35 -9.59 -9.54
N SER A 227 -30.09 -9.81 -9.17
CA SER A 227 -28.94 -9.35 -9.96
C SER A 227 -28.91 -9.98 -11.35
N LYS A 228 -29.22 -11.27 -11.46
CA LYS A 228 -29.33 -11.98 -12.75
C LYS A 228 -30.53 -11.45 -13.55
N GLN A 229 -31.69 -11.28 -12.92
CA GLN A 229 -32.90 -10.78 -13.58
C GLN A 229 -32.73 -9.36 -14.13
N LYS A 230 -32.06 -8.46 -13.40
CA LYS A 230 -31.84 -7.06 -13.80
C LYS A 230 -30.58 -6.82 -14.63
N GLY A 231 -29.74 -7.84 -14.86
CA GLY A 231 -28.45 -7.68 -15.54
C GLY A 231 -27.48 -6.76 -14.80
N LYS A 232 -27.58 -6.68 -13.46
CA LYS A 232 -26.81 -5.79 -12.60
C LYS A 232 -25.83 -6.57 -11.73
N THR A 233 -24.86 -5.87 -11.14
CA THR A 233 -23.91 -6.52 -10.22
C THR A 233 -24.57 -6.90 -8.89
N ARG A 234 -24.11 -7.98 -8.25
CA ARG A 234 -24.61 -8.39 -6.93
C ARG A 234 -24.43 -7.30 -5.87
N ALA A 235 -23.27 -6.64 -5.86
CA ALA A 235 -22.99 -5.57 -4.90
C ALA A 235 -23.92 -4.35 -5.08
N GLU A 236 -24.24 -3.98 -6.32
CA GLU A 236 -25.23 -2.93 -6.61
C GLU A 236 -26.62 -3.29 -6.06
N ILE A 237 -27.10 -4.50 -6.34
CA ILE A 237 -28.42 -4.95 -5.87
C ILE A 237 -28.46 -5.11 -4.34
N ALA A 238 -27.40 -5.65 -3.74
CA ALA A 238 -27.31 -5.84 -2.29
C ALA A 238 -27.44 -4.51 -1.54
N VAL A 239 -26.70 -3.48 -1.99
CA VAL A 239 -26.76 -2.15 -1.37
C VAL A 239 -28.12 -1.48 -1.61
N GLU A 240 -28.66 -1.58 -2.84
CA GLU A 240 -29.98 -1.04 -3.15
C GLU A 240 -31.07 -1.64 -2.25
N MET A 241 -31.07 -2.95 -2.07
CA MET A 241 -32.05 -3.64 -1.20
C MET A 241 -31.86 -3.26 0.27
N ALA A 242 -30.64 -3.30 0.78
CA ALA A 242 -30.35 -3.00 2.18
C ALA A 242 -30.77 -1.56 2.55
N LEU A 243 -30.53 -0.57 1.68
CA LEU A 243 -30.92 0.83 1.94
C LEU A 243 -32.42 1.05 1.87
N LYS A 244 -33.16 0.24 1.09
CA LYS A 244 -34.62 0.29 1.03
C LYS A 244 -35.29 -0.38 2.23
N GLU A 245 -34.69 -1.44 2.75
CA GLU A 245 -35.27 -2.29 3.80
C GLU A 245 -34.85 -1.88 5.21
N ASN A 246 -33.74 -1.13 5.36
CA ASN A 246 -33.15 -0.81 6.66
C ASN A 246 -32.89 0.69 6.84
N ASN A 247 -33.70 1.34 7.66
CA ASN A 247 -33.57 2.76 8.00
C ASN A 247 -32.57 3.04 9.16
N ASN A 248 -31.95 2.00 9.72
CA ASN A 248 -30.97 2.13 10.80
C ASN A 248 -29.51 2.15 10.31
N ILE A 249 -29.28 2.31 9.00
CA ILE A 249 -27.93 2.43 8.44
C ILE A 249 -27.41 3.85 8.67
N GLY A 250 -26.22 3.96 9.27
CA GLY A 250 -25.56 5.25 9.51
C GLY A 250 -24.19 5.37 8.83
N ILE A 251 -23.60 4.24 8.43
CA ILE A 251 -22.34 4.21 7.68
C ILE A 251 -22.48 3.20 6.53
N ILE A 252 -22.07 3.59 5.33
CA ILE A 252 -21.97 2.72 4.16
C ILE A 252 -20.50 2.63 3.76
N ALA A 253 -19.91 1.43 3.84
CA ALA A 253 -18.50 1.18 3.52
C ALA A 253 -18.37 0.34 2.24
N ILE A 254 -17.97 1.00 1.14
CA ILE A 254 -17.74 0.39 -0.16
C ILE A 254 -16.24 0.22 -0.39
N GLY A 255 -15.74 -1.00 -0.19
CA GLY A 255 -14.32 -1.32 -0.32
C GLY A 255 -13.93 -1.93 -1.66
N ASN A 256 -14.87 -2.49 -2.43
CA ASN A 256 -14.53 -3.28 -3.60
C ASN A 256 -15.25 -2.86 -4.88
N ALA A 257 -16.58 -2.71 -4.86
CA ALA A 257 -17.38 -2.60 -6.08
C ALA A 257 -17.67 -1.13 -6.47
N PRO A 258 -17.09 -0.59 -7.57
CA PRO A 258 -17.44 0.75 -8.05
C PRO A 258 -18.93 0.91 -8.37
N THR A 259 -19.57 -0.15 -8.88
CA THR A 259 -21.01 -0.17 -9.18
C THR A 259 -21.88 0.00 -7.95
N ALA A 260 -21.46 -0.53 -6.80
CA ALA A 260 -22.16 -0.33 -5.54
C ALA A 260 -22.07 1.13 -5.09
N LEU A 261 -20.88 1.75 -5.21
CA LEU A 261 -20.70 3.17 -4.88
C LEU A 261 -21.56 4.07 -5.78
N LEU A 262 -21.58 3.83 -7.09
CA LEU A 262 -22.43 4.59 -8.02
C LEU A 262 -23.92 4.46 -7.66
N LYS A 263 -24.36 3.28 -7.21
CA LYS A 263 -25.74 3.07 -6.77
C LYS A 263 -26.07 3.85 -5.49
N VAL A 264 -25.15 3.93 -4.54
CA VAL A 264 -25.33 4.78 -3.33
C VAL A 264 -25.53 6.23 -3.75
N ILE A 265 -24.67 6.75 -4.62
CA ILE A 265 -24.76 8.13 -5.12
C ILE A 265 -26.11 8.35 -5.82
N GLU A 266 -26.53 7.47 -6.72
CA GLU A 266 -27.83 7.57 -7.41
C GLU A 266 -29.02 7.61 -6.45
N ILE A 267 -29.01 6.79 -5.39
CA ILE A 267 -30.08 6.76 -4.38
C ILE A 267 -30.14 8.10 -3.63
N PHE A 268 -28.98 8.66 -3.28
CA PHE A 268 -28.89 9.89 -2.52
C PHE A 268 -29.18 11.13 -3.39
N ASP A 269 -28.79 11.14 -4.66
CA ASP A 269 -29.09 12.25 -5.58
C ASP A 269 -30.56 12.32 -6.01
N SER A 270 -31.27 11.20 -5.99
CA SER A 270 -32.71 11.19 -6.28
C SER A 270 -33.50 11.91 -5.17
N HIS A 271 -34.54 12.68 -5.52
CA HIS A 271 -35.44 13.42 -4.60
C HIS A 271 -36.16 12.58 -3.51
N LEU A 272 -35.74 11.33 -3.28
CA LEU A 272 -36.19 10.38 -2.26
C LEU A 272 -35.46 10.53 -0.91
N HIS A 273 -34.69 11.61 -0.70
CA HIS A 273 -34.16 11.98 0.62
C HIS A 273 -35.25 12.42 1.62
N GLN A 274 -36.17 11.51 1.94
CA GLN A 274 -37.07 11.57 3.10
C GLN A 274 -36.80 10.44 4.12
N PHE A 275 -35.78 9.58 3.90
CA PHE A 275 -35.71 8.29 4.60
C PHE A 275 -34.74 8.16 5.78
N THR A 276 -34.03 9.20 6.20
CA THR A 276 -33.34 9.16 7.50
C THR A 276 -33.41 10.52 8.19
N SER A 277 -33.89 10.54 9.44
CA SER A 277 -33.84 11.73 10.30
C SER A 277 -32.41 12.15 10.68
N SER A 278 -31.39 11.48 10.14
CA SER A 278 -29.98 11.66 10.47
C SER A 278 -29.09 11.49 9.23
N PRO A 279 -27.99 12.24 9.12
CA PRO A 279 -27.01 12.08 8.04
C PRO A 279 -26.37 10.69 8.02
N VAL A 280 -26.01 10.20 6.84
CA VAL A 280 -25.31 8.92 6.63
C VAL A 280 -23.91 9.21 6.10
N LEU A 281 -22.90 8.56 6.66
CA LEU A 281 -21.52 8.62 6.15
C LEU A 281 -21.30 7.59 5.05
N VAL A 282 -20.80 8.02 3.89
CA VAL A 282 -20.38 7.12 2.80
C VAL A 282 -18.86 7.03 2.71
N ILE A 283 -18.30 5.86 3.05
CA ILE A 283 -16.89 5.54 2.85
C ILE A 283 -16.76 4.82 1.51
N GLY A 284 -16.43 5.56 0.46
CA GLY A 284 -16.30 5.03 -0.90
C GLY A 284 -14.84 4.93 -1.34
N VAL A 285 -14.23 3.77 -1.14
CA VAL A 285 -12.83 3.51 -1.53
C VAL A 285 -12.69 2.24 -2.37
N PRO A 286 -13.55 1.98 -3.39
CA PRO A 286 -13.38 0.81 -4.24
C PRO A 286 -12.02 0.85 -4.97
N VAL A 287 -11.37 -0.32 -5.05
CA VAL A 287 -10.16 -0.53 -5.87
C VAL A 287 -10.54 -0.99 -7.26
N GLY A 288 -9.78 -0.58 -8.27
CA GLY A 288 -9.93 -1.15 -9.60
C GLY A 288 -9.42 -0.28 -10.72
N PHE A 289 -9.33 -0.88 -11.91
CA PHE A 289 -8.92 -0.19 -13.13
C PHE A 289 -10.11 0.31 -13.95
N VAL A 290 -11.30 -0.23 -13.71
CA VAL A 290 -12.54 0.11 -14.42
C VAL A 290 -13.48 0.82 -13.44
N LYS A 291 -13.94 2.03 -13.77
CA LYS A 291 -14.90 2.86 -13.01
C LYS A 291 -14.53 3.27 -11.58
N ALA A 292 -13.44 2.75 -10.99
CA ALA A 292 -13.09 3.04 -9.59
C ALA A 292 -12.69 4.50 -9.37
N LEU A 293 -11.87 5.08 -10.24
CA LEU A 293 -11.53 6.50 -10.14
C LEU A 293 -12.76 7.37 -10.41
N GLU A 294 -13.52 7.06 -11.46
CA GLU A 294 -14.73 7.80 -11.85
C GLU A 294 -15.78 7.82 -10.74
N SER A 295 -16.07 6.67 -10.11
CA SER A 295 -17.06 6.60 -9.03
C SER A 295 -16.63 7.37 -7.78
N LYS A 296 -15.33 7.41 -7.48
CA LYS A 296 -14.77 8.17 -6.35
C LYS A 296 -14.70 9.67 -6.64
N THR A 297 -14.41 10.07 -7.87
CA THR A 297 -14.52 11.47 -8.30
C THR A 297 -15.97 11.95 -8.19
N LEU A 298 -16.94 11.13 -8.59
CA LEU A 298 -18.36 11.45 -8.42
C LEU A 298 -18.75 11.56 -6.94
N LEU A 299 -18.24 10.68 -6.08
CA LEU A 299 -18.45 10.77 -4.62
C LEU A 299 -17.83 12.05 -4.05
N ALA A 300 -16.63 12.43 -4.49
CA ALA A 300 -15.93 13.62 -4.01
C ALA A 300 -16.65 14.93 -4.35
N ALA A 301 -17.58 14.91 -5.31
CA ALA A 301 -18.40 16.06 -5.69
C ALA A 301 -19.74 16.16 -4.93
N GLN A 302 -20.01 15.23 -4.00
CA GLN A 302 -21.29 15.14 -3.29
C GLN A 302 -21.36 16.09 -2.09
N ASN A 303 -22.59 16.48 -1.73
CA ASN A 303 -22.86 17.34 -0.56
C ASN A 303 -23.14 16.56 0.73
N PHE A 304 -23.36 15.24 0.65
CA PHE A 304 -23.54 14.41 1.82
C PHE A 304 -22.19 13.96 2.40
N PRO A 305 -22.10 13.61 3.70
CA PRO A 305 -20.85 13.22 4.32
C PRO A 305 -20.19 11.99 3.67
N PHE A 306 -18.93 12.13 3.26
CA PHE A 306 -18.17 11.04 2.64
C PHE A 306 -16.69 11.01 3.05
N ILE A 307 -16.06 9.83 2.88
CA ILE A 307 -14.60 9.66 2.84
C ILE A 307 -14.26 8.85 1.59
N THR A 308 -13.34 9.35 0.77
CA THR A 308 -12.91 8.67 -0.47
C THR A 308 -11.43 8.92 -0.75
N ASN A 309 -10.92 8.43 -1.88
CA ASN A 309 -9.60 8.79 -2.38
C ASN A 309 -9.56 8.94 -3.90
N LEU A 310 -8.86 9.97 -4.42
CA LEU A 310 -8.74 10.22 -5.86
C LEU A 310 -7.58 9.45 -6.49
N SER A 311 -7.70 8.13 -6.55
CA SER A 311 -6.79 7.27 -7.32
C SER A 311 -7.48 5.97 -7.75
N ARG A 312 -6.77 5.05 -8.40
CA ARG A 312 -7.28 3.67 -8.64
C ARG A 312 -7.10 2.74 -7.44
N LYS A 313 -6.28 3.15 -6.46
CA LYS A 313 -6.02 2.42 -5.22
C LYS A 313 -7.22 2.55 -4.28
N GLY A 314 -7.36 1.62 -3.35
CA GLY A 314 -8.49 1.54 -2.44
C GLY A 314 -8.53 0.12 -1.88
N GLY A 315 -9.72 -0.44 -1.77
CA GLY A 315 -9.89 -1.84 -1.46
C GLY A 315 -10.48 -2.07 -0.07
N THR A 316 -10.75 -3.34 0.19
CA THR A 316 -11.15 -3.83 1.51
C THR A 316 -10.25 -3.31 2.65
N PRO A 317 -8.89 -3.36 2.56
CA PRO A 317 -8.04 -2.92 3.66
C PRO A 317 -8.25 -1.44 4.01
N VAL A 318 -8.46 -0.59 3.00
CA VAL A 318 -8.67 0.86 3.19
C VAL A 318 -10.03 1.12 3.84
N ALA A 319 -11.10 0.50 3.33
CA ALA A 319 -12.44 0.66 3.90
C ALA A 319 -12.48 0.20 5.37
N VAL A 320 -11.88 -0.97 5.66
CA VAL A 320 -11.78 -1.53 7.01
C VAL A 320 -10.95 -0.62 7.91
N ALA A 321 -9.82 -0.10 7.43
CA ALA A 321 -8.96 0.81 8.18
C ALA A 321 -9.70 2.09 8.59
N ILE A 322 -10.45 2.70 7.67
CA ILE A 322 -11.24 3.90 7.94
C ILE A 322 -12.33 3.61 8.98
N VAL A 323 -13.12 2.54 8.79
CA VAL A 323 -14.18 2.18 9.74
C VAL A 323 -13.61 1.87 11.14
N ASN A 324 -12.54 1.09 11.22
CA ASN A 324 -11.94 0.74 12.51
C ASN A 324 -11.29 1.95 13.20
N ALA A 325 -10.75 2.92 12.45
CA ALA A 325 -10.29 4.18 13.03
C ALA A 325 -11.45 4.97 13.65
N LEU A 326 -12.58 5.10 12.94
CA LEU A 326 -13.79 5.76 13.47
C LEU A 326 -14.34 5.06 14.73
N LEU A 327 -14.36 3.71 14.74
CA LEU A 327 -14.76 2.93 15.91
C LEU A 327 -13.83 3.18 17.11
N LYS A 328 -12.51 3.22 16.88
CA LYS A 328 -11.52 3.51 17.92
C LYS A 328 -11.70 4.94 18.47
N MET A 329 -11.82 5.93 17.59
CA MET A 329 -12.06 7.34 17.97
C MET A 329 -13.36 7.50 18.76
N SER A 330 -14.41 6.75 18.41
CA SER A 330 -15.69 6.79 19.13
C SER A 330 -15.57 6.32 20.58
N LYS A 331 -14.66 5.37 20.84
CA LYS A 331 -14.37 4.82 22.18
C LYS A 331 -13.47 5.74 23.01
N GLU A 332 -12.43 6.30 22.39
CA GLU A 332 -11.39 7.08 23.08
C GLU A 332 -11.78 8.54 23.31
N GLY A 333 -12.78 9.06 22.58
CA GLY A 333 -13.04 10.49 22.50
C GLY A 333 -12.10 11.15 21.49
N VAL A 334 -12.58 12.17 20.77
CA VAL A 334 -11.74 12.97 19.86
C VAL A 334 -10.85 13.89 20.69
#